data_AF-A0A959CJ77-F1
#
_entry.id   AF-A0A959CJ77-F1
#
_cell.length_a   1.000
_cell.length_b   1.000
_cell.length_c   1.000
_cell.angle_alpha   90.00
_cell.angle_beta   90.00
_cell.angle_gamma   90.00
#
_symmetry.space_group_name_H-M   'P 1'
#
loop_
_entity.id
_entity.type
_entity.pdbx_description
1 polymer ?
#
loop_
_entity_poly.entity_id
_entity_poly.type
_entity_poly.pdbx_seq_one_letter_code
_entity_poly.pdbx_strand_id
1 'polypeptide(L)'
;IIIAGAAGITMGRGLVFPGTYTRLQSFQRSARRGIKIMIGIAPVIIMAGFIEGYLTRHTAAPPILRGGFILACLAFVLFYFVWYPRRKARAGFKEPIRDTSISADADQWINFSQIKSSGEIFSEVFVFFRRHAGQIVLAALFTAGLYTAAVFLSGTAPPAEQFIFADRIFGTAIALRQFFVNETIPFLPAINILCFSIMGYVVFRRLILEEQEGPRDGIVVGLIKMLIPMGVLQLLLFTNFLTLALLPAPVIWAYASLREGTNPVTALVRGISLISQSYSKVYGLFLILMLVGFLAFALADSTLAWFYLDLASWVILLEESAMQQFSAVFLAFITIFILYLVFAIILIGGGVLYYSLLEIKEAPALMERIKHIGQRRSIKGLEQE
;
A
#
# COMPACT_ATOMS: atom_id res chain seq x y z
N ILE A 1 -13.89 0.33 17.29
CA ILE A 1 -14.36 -0.62 16.23
C ILE A 1 -15.47 -0.01 15.36
N ILE A 2 -16.62 0.41 15.93
CA ILE A 2 -17.76 0.94 15.15
C ILE A 2 -17.36 2.06 14.16
N ILE A 3 -16.60 3.06 14.62
CA ILE A 3 -16.17 4.19 13.77
C ILE A 3 -15.17 3.75 12.69
N ALA A 4 -14.30 2.77 12.97
CA ALA A 4 -13.41 2.20 11.97
C ALA A 4 -14.18 1.40 10.90
N GLY A 5 -15.21 0.65 11.33
CA GLY A 5 -16.17 0.02 10.41
C GLY A 5 -16.91 1.05 9.57
N ALA A 6 -17.36 2.15 10.16
CA ALA A 6 -17.99 3.26 9.44
C ALA A 6 -17.01 3.93 8.45
N ALA A 7 -15.72 4.03 8.78
CA ALA A 7 -14.69 4.52 7.87
C ALA A 7 -14.49 3.59 6.66
N GLY A 8 -14.47 2.28 6.90
CA GLY A 8 -14.44 1.25 5.85
C GLY A 8 -15.68 1.29 4.96
N ILE A 9 -16.88 1.40 5.53
CA ILE A 9 -18.13 1.59 4.79
C ILE A 9 -18.09 2.90 3.99
N THR A 10 -17.57 3.98 4.58
CA THR A 10 -17.42 5.28 3.90
C THR A 10 -16.50 5.15 2.69
N MET A 11 -15.43 4.37 2.78
CA MET A 11 -14.54 4.04 1.66
C MET A 11 -15.22 3.17 0.61
N GLY A 12 -15.86 2.06 1.01
CA GLY A 12 -16.53 1.12 0.11
C GLY A 12 -17.76 1.70 -0.60
N ARG A 13 -18.47 2.63 0.04
CA ARG A 13 -19.63 3.35 -0.54
C ARG A 13 -19.30 3.97 -1.90
N GLY A 14 -18.06 4.40 -2.12
CA GLY A 14 -17.63 4.95 -3.41
C GLY A 14 -17.67 3.96 -4.57
N LEU A 15 -17.41 2.67 -4.32
CA LEU A 15 -17.48 1.61 -5.33
C LEU A 15 -18.92 1.27 -5.71
N VAL A 16 -19.80 1.24 -4.71
CA VAL A 16 -21.19 0.79 -4.83
C VAL A 16 -22.09 1.91 -5.38
N PHE A 17 -21.89 3.15 -4.93
CA PHE A 17 -22.73 4.31 -5.27
C PHE A 17 -21.89 5.44 -5.88
N PRO A 18 -21.55 5.34 -7.19
CA PRO A 18 -20.61 6.26 -7.83
C PRO A 18 -21.19 7.63 -8.19
N GLY A 19 -22.52 7.77 -8.25
CA GLY A 19 -23.17 9.01 -8.67
C GLY A 19 -22.79 9.38 -10.09
N THR A 20 -22.40 10.63 -10.31
CA THR A 20 -21.93 11.15 -11.61
C THR A 20 -20.43 10.91 -11.88
N TYR A 21 -19.70 10.38 -10.90
CA TYR A 21 -18.29 10.03 -11.07
C TYR A 21 -18.15 8.61 -11.59
N THR A 22 -17.03 8.29 -12.23
CA THR A 22 -16.68 6.89 -12.49
C THR A 22 -16.53 6.11 -11.17
N ARG A 23 -16.78 4.79 -11.16
CA ARG A 23 -16.65 3.95 -9.95
C ARG A 23 -15.32 4.12 -9.23
N LEU A 24 -14.22 4.28 -9.98
CA LEU A 24 -12.90 4.50 -9.40
C LEU A 24 -12.72 5.91 -8.84
N GLN A 25 -13.17 6.95 -9.55
CA GLN A 25 -13.12 8.34 -9.03
C GLN A 25 -13.93 8.45 -7.73
N SER A 26 -15.11 7.83 -7.71
CA SER A 26 -15.95 7.77 -6.52
C SER A 26 -15.27 6.98 -5.39
N PHE A 27 -14.63 5.84 -5.71
CA PHE A 27 -13.83 5.10 -4.73
C PHE A 27 -12.67 5.92 -4.18
N GLN A 28 -11.88 6.60 -5.02
CA GLN A 28 -10.76 7.45 -4.57
C GLN A 28 -11.23 8.58 -3.65
N ARG A 29 -12.33 9.25 -4.01
CA ARG A 29 -12.95 10.30 -3.17
C ARG A 29 -13.38 9.74 -1.82
N SER A 30 -14.04 8.60 -1.85
CA SER A 30 -14.58 7.91 -0.68
C SER A 30 -13.49 7.33 0.21
N ALA A 31 -12.44 6.77 -0.38
CA ALA A 31 -11.25 6.25 0.28
C ALA A 31 -10.48 7.36 1.00
N ARG A 32 -10.24 8.51 0.36
CA ARG A 32 -9.64 9.68 1.03
C ARG A 32 -10.44 10.10 2.26
N ARG A 33 -11.78 10.09 2.18
CA ARG A 33 -12.66 10.41 3.32
C ARG A 33 -12.56 9.35 4.42
N GLY A 34 -12.64 8.07 4.07
CA GLY A 34 -12.45 6.95 5.00
C GLY A 34 -11.09 7.01 5.70
N ILE A 35 -10.02 7.30 4.96
CA ILE A 35 -8.65 7.42 5.50
C ILE A 35 -8.54 8.59 6.48
N LYS A 36 -9.13 9.77 6.18
CA LYS A 36 -9.15 10.89 7.14
C LYS A 36 -9.81 10.49 8.47
N ILE A 37 -10.89 9.70 8.41
CA ILE A 37 -11.55 9.17 9.61
C ILE A 37 -10.62 8.18 10.34
N MET A 38 -9.97 7.26 9.60
CA MET A 38 -9.03 6.28 10.16
C MET A 38 -7.83 6.94 10.86
N ILE A 39 -7.20 7.93 10.24
CA ILE A 39 -6.10 8.70 10.84
C ILE A 39 -6.60 9.41 12.11
N GLY A 40 -7.81 9.98 12.07
CA GLY A 40 -8.40 10.66 13.22
C GLY A 40 -8.69 9.74 14.41
N ILE A 41 -9.01 8.45 14.18
CA ILE A 41 -9.29 7.50 15.25
C ILE A 41 -8.10 6.65 15.67
N ALA A 42 -7.03 6.55 14.86
CA ALA A 42 -5.88 5.70 15.14
C ALA A 42 -5.27 5.93 16.54
N PRO A 43 -5.03 7.18 17.03
CA PRO A 43 -4.51 7.39 18.38
C PRO A 43 -5.43 6.85 19.48
N VAL A 44 -6.75 6.95 19.27
CA VAL A 44 -7.76 6.47 20.22
C VAL A 44 -7.78 4.94 20.26
N ILE A 45 -7.60 4.27 19.11
CA ILE A 45 -7.51 2.80 19.05
C ILE A 45 -6.25 2.31 19.77
N ILE A 46 -5.11 2.98 19.54
CA ILE A 46 -3.84 2.62 20.21
C ILE A 46 -3.98 2.80 21.73
N MET A 47 -4.56 3.92 22.16
CA MET A 47 -4.82 4.18 23.58
C MET A 47 -5.79 3.14 24.17
N ALA A 48 -6.85 2.79 23.45
CA ALA A 48 -7.80 1.76 23.88
C ALA A 48 -7.13 0.39 24.01
N GLY A 49 -6.30 -0.01 23.06
CA GLY A 49 -5.53 -1.26 23.14
C GLY A 49 -4.55 -1.29 24.31
N PHE A 50 -3.91 -0.16 24.62
CA PHE A 50 -3.04 -0.04 25.80
C PHE A 50 -3.82 -0.14 27.11
N ILE A 51 -4.94 0.59 27.19
CA ILE A 51 -5.85 0.56 28.34
C ILE A 51 -6.38 -0.86 28.58
N GLU A 52 -6.81 -1.54 27.52
CA GLU A 52 -7.31 -2.91 27.58
C GLU A 52 -6.21 -3.90 28.00
N GLY A 53 -5.02 -3.76 27.41
CA GLY A 53 -3.87 -4.61 27.70
C GLY A 53 -3.29 -4.45 29.11
N TYR A 54 -3.41 -3.25 29.72
CA TYR A 54 -2.80 -2.93 31.02
C TYR A 54 -3.85 -2.73 32.13
N LEU A 55 -4.76 -1.77 31.99
CA LEU A 55 -5.73 -1.43 33.05
C LEU A 55 -6.88 -2.44 33.16
N THR A 56 -7.48 -2.85 32.04
CA THR A 56 -8.70 -3.68 32.06
C THR A 56 -8.42 -5.14 32.41
N ARG A 57 -7.16 -5.60 32.27
CA ARG A 57 -6.72 -6.95 32.61
C ARG A 57 -6.43 -7.14 34.12
N HIS A 58 -6.32 -6.07 34.90
CA HIS A 58 -6.08 -6.16 36.34
C HIS A 58 -7.33 -6.66 37.08
N THR A 59 -7.47 -7.99 37.16
CA THR A 59 -8.56 -8.74 37.82
C THR A 59 -8.66 -8.53 39.34
N ALA A 60 -7.68 -7.89 39.98
CA ALA A 60 -7.70 -7.52 41.39
C ALA A 60 -8.43 -6.20 41.72
N ALA A 61 -8.71 -5.33 40.74
CA ALA A 61 -9.41 -4.06 40.98
C ALA A 61 -10.89 -4.24 41.38
N PRO A 62 -11.43 -3.45 42.34
CA PRO A 62 -12.85 -3.45 42.69
C PRO A 62 -13.78 -3.27 41.48
N PRO A 63 -14.92 -4.01 41.40
CA PRO A 63 -15.85 -3.94 40.26
C PRO A 63 -16.37 -2.53 39.97
N ILE A 64 -16.56 -1.71 41.01
CA ILE A 64 -17.05 -0.33 40.91
C ILE A 64 -16.04 0.55 40.16
N LEU A 65 -14.74 0.38 40.43
CA LEU A 65 -13.68 1.15 39.77
C LEU A 65 -13.56 0.75 38.29
N ARG A 66 -13.71 -0.53 37.97
CA ARG A 66 -13.77 -0.98 36.57
C ARG A 66 -15.00 -0.43 35.84
N GLY A 67 -16.17 -0.52 36.46
CA GLY A 67 -17.41 0.01 35.90
C GLY A 67 -17.33 1.52 35.66
N GLY A 68 -16.83 2.27 36.64
CA GLY A 68 -16.61 3.71 36.52
C GLY A 68 -15.62 4.07 35.42
N PHE A 69 -14.55 3.30 35.27
CA PHE A 69 -13.57 3.49 34.21
C PHE A 69 -14.15 3.21 32.81
N ILE A 70 -14.91 2.12 32.64
CA ILE A 70 -15.63 1.82 31.40
C ILE A 70 -16.61 2.94 31.04
N LEU A 71 -17.37 3.44 32.03
CA LEU A 71 -18.30 4.56 31.83
C LEU A 71 -17.56 5.85 31.46
N ALA A 72 -16.40 6.13 32.05
CA ALA A 72 -15.59 7.29 31.70
C ALA A 72 -15.08 7.20 30.25
N CYS A 73 -14.60 6.03 29.81
CA CYS A 73 -14.21 5.80 28.42
C CYS A 73 -15.40 5.95 27.46
N LEU A 74 -16.57 5.41 27.82
CA LEU A 74 -17.80 5.55 27.04
C LEU A 74 -18.23 7.02 26.93
N ALA A 75 -18.23 7.75 28.05
CA ALA A 75 -18.56 9.16 28.10
C ALA A 75 -17.61 9.99 27.23
N PHE A 76 -16.31 9.71 27.27
CA PHE A 76 -15.32 10.35 26.40
C PHE A 76 -15.63 10.13 24.92
N VAL A 77 -15.89 8.87 24.51
CA VAL A 77 -16.21 8.54 23.11
C VAL A 77 -17.48 9.25 22.64
N LEU A 78 -18.55 9.23 23.46
CA LEU A 78 -19.80 9.92 23.13
C LEU A 78 -19.62 11.44 23.07
N PHE A 79 -18.87 12.02 24.01
CA PHE A 79 -18.58 13.44 24.02
C PHE A 79 -17.82 13.87 22.75
N TYR A 80 -16.72 13.19 22.43
CA TYR A 80 -15.83 13.60 21.35
C TYR A 80 -16.35 13.28 19.95
N PHE A 81 -16.95 12.10 19.74
CA PHE A 81 -17.40 11.68 18.40
C PHE A 81 -18.88 11.96 18.11
N VAL A 82 -19.72 12.21 19.13
CA VAL A 82 -21.15 12.44 18.93
C VAL A 82 -21.55 13.87 19.30
N TRP A 83 -21.28 14.31 20.54
CA TRP A 83 -21.78 15.60 21.02
C TRP A 83 -20.98 16.80 20.46
N TYR A 84 -19.66 16.77 20.56
CA TYR A 84 -18.79 17.86 20.13
C TYR A 84 -18.90 18.18 18.63
N PRO A 85 -18.95 17.19 17.70
CA PRO A 85 -19.12 17.47 16.27
C PRO A 85 -20.50 18.05 15.97
N ARG A 86 -21.56 17.58 16.65
CA ARG A 86 -22.92 18.15 16.52
C ARG A 86 -22.96 19.60 16.98
N ARG A 87 -22.30 19.93 18.09
CA ARG A 87 -22.20 21.31 18.58
C ARG A 87 -21.42 22.20 17.60
N LYS A 88 -20.28 21.72 17.09
CA LYS A 88 -19.45 22.48 16.14
C LYS A 88 -20.13 22.67 14.78
N ALA A 89 -20.85 21.66 14.30
CA ALA A 89 -21.65 21.76 13.08
C ALA A 89 -22.76 22.83 13.19
N ARG A 90 -23.37 22.99 14.38
CA ARG A 90 -24.35 24.05 14.66
C ARG A 90 -23.70 25.43 14.84
N ALA A 91 -22.51 25.49 15.44
CA ALA A 91 -21.80 26.75 15.69
C ALA A 91 -21.08 27.31 14.45
N GLY A 92 -20.90 26.51 13.41
CA GLY A 92 -20.17 26.89 12.19
C GLY A 92 -18.65 26.70 12.30
N PHE A 93 -17.97 26.76 11.16
CA PHE A 93 -16.51 26.66 11.06
C PHE A 93 -15.94 28.04 10.72
N LYS A 94 -14.87 28.46 11.42
CA LYS A 94 -14.19 29.75 11.15
C LYS A 94 -13.57 29.81 9.75
N GLU A 95 -13.12 28.67 9.23
CA GLU A 95 -12.62 28.54 7.87
C GLU A 95 -13.56 27.60 7.09
N PRO A 96 -13.82 27.90 5.81
CA PRO A 96 -14.59 26.99 4.96
C PRO A 96 -13.87 25.65 4.89
N ILE A 97 -14.61 24.56 5.09
CA ILE A 97 -14.07 23.21 4.95
C ILE A 97 -13.58 23.07 3.52
N ARG A 98 -12.26 22.99 3.33
CA ARG A 98 -11.66 22.67 2.03
C ARG A 98 -12.03 21.23 1.67
N ASP A 99 -13.17 21.07 1.00
CA ASP A 99 -13.51 19.83 0.33
C ASP A 99 -12.51 19.74 -0.84
N THR A 100 -11.63 18.75 -0.82
CA THR A 100 -10.72 18.50 -1.94
C THR A 100 -11.57 18.03 -3.12
N SER A 101 -12.11 18.99 -3.89
CA SER A 101 -12.86 18.72 -5.12
C SER A 101 -11.94 18.03 -6.09
N ILE A 102 -12.23 16.78 -6.40
CA ILE A 102 -11.59 16.08 -7.51
C ILE A 102 -12.29 16.62 -8.76
N SER A 103 -11.53 17.29 -9.64
CA SER A 103 -12.04 17.75 -10.94
C SER A 103 -12.61 16.56 -11.71
N ALA A 104 -13.79 16.73 -12.30
CA ALA A 104 -14.55 15.64 -12.93
C ALA A 104 -13.89 15.08 -14.20
N ASP A 105 -13.03 15.85 -14.87
CA ASP A 105 -12.48 15.49 -16.19
C ASP A 105 -11.12 16.13 -16.46
N ALA A 106 -10.23 16.18 -15.46
CA ALA A 106 -8.83 16.40 -15.79
C ALA A 106 -8.26 15.05 -16.23
N ASP A 107 -7.66 14.98 -17.42
CA ASP A 107 -6.71 13.93 -17.75
C ASP A 107 -5.63 13.95 -16.65
N GLN A 108 -5.76 13.08 -15.64
CA GLN A 108 -4.94 13.13 -14.41
C GLN A 108 -3.57 12.56 -14.75
N TRP A 109 -2.75 13.34 -15.46
CA TRP A 109 -1.34 13.07 -15.60
C TRP A 109 -0.66 13.25 -14.24
N ILE A 110 0.25 12.34 -13.91
CA ILE A 110 1.02 12.42 -12.68
C ILE A 110 1.96 13.61 -12.84
N ASN A 111 1.78 14.64 -12.02
CA ASN A 111 2.65 15.82 -12.10
C ASN A 111 3.99 15.53 -11.41
N PHE A 112 5.04 15.23 -12.15
CA PHE A 112 6.36 14.89 -11.57
C PHE A 112 7.12 16.10 -11.00
N SER A 113 6.61 17.31 -11.21
CA SER A 113 7.29 18.59 -10.96
C SER A 113 6.70 19.38 -9.78
N GLN A 114 5.96 18.74 -8.89
CA GLN A 114 5.28 19.40 -7.76
C GLN A 114 5.44 18.62 -6.45
N ILE A 115 5.53 19.36 -5.35
CA ILE A 115 5.42 18.82 -3.99
C ILE A 115 3.97 18.43 -3.71
N LYS A 116 3.71 17.12 -3.57
CA LYS A 116 2.35 16.57 -3.38
C LYS A 116 2.05 16.24 -1.91
N SER A 117 0.81 16.34 -1.49
CA SER A 117 0.35 15.82 -0.20
C SER A 117 0.23 14.28 -0.22
N SER A 118 0.23 13.63 0.95
CA SER A 118 0.04 12.17 1.03
C SER A 118 -1.29 11.70 0.41
N GLY A 119 -2.34 12.53 0.47
CA GLY A 119 -3.63 12.22 -0.14
C GLY A 119 -3.63 12.32 -1.67
N GLU A 120 -2.82 13.23 -2.23
CA GLU A 120 -2.61 13.35 -3.68
C GLU A 120 -1.84 12.15 -4.20
N ILE A 121 -0.69 11.84 -3.59
CA ILE A 121 0.11 10.67 -3.94
C ILE A 121 -0.73 9.40 -3.86
N PHE A 122 -1.51 9.23 -2.78
CA PHE A 122 -2.41 8.08 -2.64
C PHE A 122 -3.38 7.95 -3.82
N SER A 123 -3.98 9.03 -4.32
CA SER A 123 -4.89 8.93 -5.47
C SER A 123 -4.16 8.64 -6.78
N GLU A 124 -3.00 9.27 -6.98
CA GLU A 124 -2.18 9.00 -8.16
C GLU A 124 -1.72 7.55 -8.23
N VAL A 125 -1.48 6.89 -7.09
CA VAL A 125 -1.20 5.45 -7.05
C VAL A 125 -2.30 4.63 -7.72
N PHE A 126 -3.58 4.93 -7.45
CA PHE A 126 -4.70 4.21 -8.09
C PHE A 126 -4.90 4.61 -9.56
N VAL A 127 -4.62 5.87 -9.90
CA VAL A 127 -4.67 6.33 -11.31
C VAL A 127 -3.62 5.57 -12.12
N PHE A 128 -2.38 5.54 -11.64
CA PHE A 128 -1.27 4.79 -12.22
C PHE A 128 -1.61 3.30 -12.33
N PHE A 129 -2.04 2.70 -11.22
CA PHE A 129 -2.39 1.28 -11.17
C PHE A 129 -3.46 0.93 -12.20
N ARG A 130 -4.50 1.76 -12.35
CA ARG A 130 -5.54 1.54 -13.37
C ARG A 130 -4.98 1.67 -14.78
N ARG A 131 -4.22 2.72 -15.06
CA ARG A 131 -3.66 3.01 -16.40
C ARG A 131 -2.74 1.88 -16.86
N HIS A 132 -1.98 1.30 -15.94
CA HIS A 132 -1.04 0.21 -16.18
C HIS A 132 -1.53 -1.15 -15.67
N ALA A 133 -2.83 -1.32 -15.41
CA ALA A 133 -3.38 -2.51 -14.76
C ALA A 133 -3.01 -3.80 -15.50
N GLY A 134 -3.13 -3.82 -16.82
CA GLY A 134 -2.79 -5.01 -17.60
C GLY A 134 -1.34 -5.47 -17.42
N GLN A 135 -0.40 -4.53 -17.35
CA GLN A 135 1.03 -4.84 -17.19
C GLN A 135 1.36 -5.24 -15.75
N ILE A 136 0.76 -4.57 -14.77
CA ILE A 136 0.95 -4.86 -13.35
C ILE A 136 0.33 -6.21 -12.99
N VAL A 137 -0.89 -6.49 -13.45
CA VAL A 137 -1.59 -7.76 -13.23
C VAL A 137 -0.87 -8.90 -13.94
N LEU A 138 -0.41 -8.71 -15.18
CA LEU A 138 0.36 -9.74 -15.89
C LEU A 138 1.68 -10.03 -15.19
N ALA A 139 2.39 -9.00 -14.70
CA ALA A 139 3.61 -9.19 -13.92
C ALA A 139 3.33 -9.90 -12.59
N ALA A 140 2.23 -9.57 -11.91
CA ALA A 140 1.82 -10.24 -10.68
C ALA A 140 1.44 -11.71 -10.95
N LEU A 141 0.72 -12.02 -12.03
CA LEU A 141 0.40 -13.40 -12.44
C LEU A 141 1.67 -14.19 -12.77
N PHE A 142 2.58 -13.59 -13.54
CA PHE A 142 3.85 -14.22 -13.91
C PHE A 142 4.71 -14.52 -12.68
N THR A 143 4.89 -13.53 -11.80
CA THR A 143 5.69 -13.69 -10.58
C THR A 143 5.03 -14.61 -9.55
N ALA A 144 3.69 -14.61 -9.45
CA ALA A 144 2.96 -15.58 -8.63
C ALA A 144 3.12 -17.00 -9.16
N GLY A 145 2.96 -17.19 -10.48
CA GLY A 145 3.16 -18.48 -11.13
C GLY A 145 4.59 -19.00 -10.98
N LEU A 146 5.57 -18.11 -11.16
CA LEU A 146 6.99 -18.42 -10.95
C LEU A 146 7.26 -18.82 -9.50
N TYR A 147 6.74 -18.07 -8.54
CA TYR A 147 6.84 -18.39 -7.12
C TYR A 147 6.24 -19.75 -6.81
N THR A 148 5.00 -20.01 -7.22
CA THR A 148 4.32 -21.27 -6.92
C THR A 148 4.98 -22.46 -7.59
N ALA A 149 5.39 -22.32 -8.85
CA ALA A 149 6.11 -23.36 -9.54
C ALA A 149 7.44 -23.67 -8.83
N ALA A 150 8.22 -22.63 -8.50
CA ALA A 150 9.47 -22.82 -7.80
C ALA A 150 9.29 -23.48 -6.43
N VAL A 151 8.27 -23.08 -5.68
CA VAL A 151 7.94 -23.65 -4.36
C VAL A 151 7.55 -25.12 -4.46
N PHE A 152 6.53 -25.46 -5.25
CA PHE A 152 6.00 -26.82 -5.25
C PHE A 152 6.86 -27.81 -6.05
N LEU A 153 7.74 -27.33 -6.93
CA LEU A 153 8.73 -28.19 -7.60
C LEU A 153 10.00 -28.43 -6.77
N SER A 154 10.35 -27.51 -5.86
CA SER A 154 11.56 -27.64 -5.01
C SER A 154 11.27 -28.09 -3.58
N GLY A 155 10.01 -28.05 -3.16
CA GLY A 155 9.60 -28.46 -1.81
C GLY A 155 9.75 -29.95 -1.59
N THR A 156 10.21 -30.30 -0.38
CA THR A 156 10.47 -31.69 0.02
C THR A 156 9.24 -32.40 0.60
N ALA A 157 8.19 -31.66 0.92
CA ALA A 157 6.94 -32.15 1.49
C ALA A 157 5.79 -32.09 0.48
N PRO A 158 4.69 -32.86 0.66
CA PRO A 158 3.49 -32.73 -0.16
C PRO A 158 2.92 -31.29 -0.13
N PRO A 159 2.32 -30.78 -1.22
CA PRO A 159 1.80 -29.41 -1.29
C PRO A 159 0.88 -29.01 -0.13
N ALA A 160 0.05 -29.94 0.35
CA ALA A 160 -0.91 -29.72 1.43
C ALA A 160 -0.25 -29.49 2.80
N GLU A 161 1.00 -29.93 2.99
CA GLU A 161 1.74 -29.79 4.26
C GLU A 161 2.70 -28.60 4.24
N GLN A 162 2.97 -28.02 3.06
CA GLN A 162 3.91 -26.91 2.93
C GLN A 162 3.35 -25.58 3.48
N PHE A 163 2.04 -25.36 3.37
CA PHE A 163 1.40 -24.11 3.79
C PHE A 163 0.11 -24.35 4.56
N ILE A 164 -0.14 -23.48 5.54
CA ILE A 164 -1.34 -23.48 6.37
C ILE A 164 -2.23 -22.33 5.92
N PHE A 165 -3.40 -22.67 5.40
CA PHE A 165 -4.45 -21.73 5.03
C PHE A 165 -5.56 -21.77 6.09
N ALA A 166 -5.85 -20.62 6.70
CA ALA A 166 -6.88 -20.53 7.72
C ALA A 166 -8.17 -19.94 7.12
N ASP A 167 -9.29 -20.64 7.30
CA ASP A 167 -10.64 -20.24 6.87
C ASP A 167 -11.26 -19.15 7.77
N ARG A 168 -10.45 -18.19 8.22
CA ARG A 168 -10.90 -17.07 9.05
C ARG A 168 -10.48 -15.76 8.40
N ILE A 169 -11.31 -14.74 8.57
CA ILE A 169 -10.93 -13.37 8.22
C ILE A 169 -9.65 -13.03 9.00
N PHE A 170 -8.61 -12.58 8.28
CA PHE A 170 -7.23 -12.35 8.77
C PHE A 170 -6.37 -13.59 9.05
N GLY A 171 -6.86 -14.81 8.86
CA GLY A 171 -6.12 -16.04 9.14
C GLY A 171 -4.79 -16.12 8.39
N THR A 172 -4.84 -15.99 7.06
CA THR A 172 -3.65 -15.98 6.20
C THR A 172 -2.75 -14.77 6.46
N ALA A 173 -3.32 -13.64 6.90
CA ALA A 173 -2.55 -12.44 7.24
C ALA A 173 -1.67 -12.64 8.49
N ILE A 174 -2.12 -13.47 9.43
CA ILE A 174 -1.33 -13.87 10.60
C ILE A 174 -0.26 -14.89 10.19
N ALA A 175 -0.60 -15.78 9.26
CA ALA A 175 0.31 -16.80 8.75
C ALA A 175 1.23 -16.30 7.61
N LEU A 176 1.23 -15.00 7.28
CA LEU A 176 1.93 -14.43 6.12
C LEU A 176 3.42 -14.80 6.07
N ARG A 177 4.05 -14.95 7.24
CA ARG A 177 5.48 -15.31 7.38
C ARG A 177 5.85 -16.61 6.65
N GLN A 178 4.93 -17.57 6.54
CA GLN A 178 5.21 -18.85 5.88
C GLN A 178 5.58 -18.72 4.41
N PHE A 179 5.07 -17.69 3.72
CA PHE A 179 5.35 -17.43 2.31
C PHE A 179 6.74 -16.85 2.06
N PHE A 180 7.38 -16.41 3.14
CA PHE A 180 8.65 -15.71 3.15
C PHE A 180 9.77 -16.60 3.66
N VAL A 181 9.46 -17.43 4.67
CA VAL A 181 10.38 -18.38 5.29
C VAL A 181 9.63 -19.68 5.54
N ASN A 182 10.13 -20.78 4.98
CA ASN A 182 9.57 -22.12 5.14
C ASN A 182 10.71 -23.13 5.24
N GLU A 183 10.72 -23.95 6.29
CA GLU A 183 11.79 -24.93 6.54
C GLU A 183 11.83 -26.04 5.48
N THR A 184 10.68 -26.34 4.87
CA THR A 184 10.58 -27.33 3.80
C THR A 184 11.23 -26.86 2.49
N ILE A 185 11.49 -25.55 2.35
CA ILE A 185 12.01 -24.91 1.13
C ILE A 185 13.14 -23.94 1.49
N PRO A 186 14.39 -24.43 1.66
CA PRO A 186 15.52 -23.59 2.08
C PRO A 186 15.82 -22.41 1.16
N PHE A 187 15.53 -22.54 -0.15
CA PHE A 187 15.77 -21.50 -1.16
C PHE A 187 14.62 -20.50 -1.33
N LEU A 188 13.55 -20.62 -0.53
CA LEU A 188 12.38 -19.74 -0.60
C LEU A 188 12.73 -18.24 -0.49
N PRO A 189 13.68 -17.81 0.37
CA PRO A 189 14.09 -16.43 0.40
C PRO A 189 14.62 -15.94 -0.95
N ALA A 190 15.48 -16.72 -1.62
CA ALA A 190 16.05 -16.34 -2.93
C ALA A 190 15.00 -16.24 -4.03
N ILE A 191 14.03 -17.16 -4.05
CA ILE A 191 12.88 -17.15 -4.98
C ILE A 191 12.07 -15.85 -4.81
N ASN A 192 11.80 -15.49 -3.56
CA ASN A 192 11.11 -14.25 -3.23
C ASN A 192 11.91 -13.01 -3.67
N ILE A 193 13.21 -12.92 -3.38
CA ILE A 193 14.05 -11.78 -3.82
C ILE A 193 13.91 -11.60 -5.33
N LEU A 194 13.98 -12.69 -6.09
CA LEU A 194 13.85 -12.67 -7.54
C LEU A 194 12.47 -12.20 -7.99
N CYS A 195 11.39 -12.74 -7.42
CA CYS A 195 10.02 -12.37 -7.78
C CYS A 195 9.70 -10.90 -7.43
N PHE A 196 10.09 -10.45 -6.23
CA PHE A 196 9.97 -9.05 -5.80
C PHE A 196 10.79 -8.11 -6.69
N SER A 197 11.98 -8.54 -7.14
CA SER A 197 12.81 -7.76 -8.07
C SER A 197 12.18 -7.62 -9.45
N ILE A 198 11.60 -8.68 -10.00
CA ILE A 198 10.88 -8.65 -11.27
C ILE A 198 9.67 -7.71 -11.16
N MET A 199 8.86 -7.89 -10.11
CA MET A 199 7.68 -7.06 -9.88
C MET A 199 8.05 -5.59 -9.69
N GLY A 200 9.05 -5.31 -8.86
CA GLY A 200 9.61 -3.99 -8.63
C GLY A 200 10.09 -3.34 -9.92
N TYR A 201 10.87 -4.06 -10.73
CA TYR A 201 11.41 -3.55 -11.98
C TYR A 201 10.30 -3.19 -12.96
N VAL A 202 9.27 -4.05 -13.13
CA VAL A 202 8.15 -3.76 -14.04
C VAL A 202 7.42 -2.50 -13.59
N VAL A 203 7.07 -2.38 -12.31
CA VAL A 203 6.34 -1.23 -11.77
C VAL A 203 7.14 0.06 -11.95
N PHE A 204 8.40 0.07 -11.52
CA PHE A 204 9.23 1.28 -11.59
C PHE A 204 9.60 1.68 -13.00
N ARG A 205 9.90 0.73 -13.87
CA ARG A 205 10.15 1.02 -15.29
C ARG A 205 8.94 1.68 -15.93
N ARG A 206 7.72 1.25 -15.61
CA ARG A 206 6.49 1.87 -16.12
C ARG A 206 6.31 3.29 -15.61
N LEU A 207 6.63 3.53 -14.33
CA LEU A 207 6.56 4.87 -13.76
C LEU A 207 7.57 5.82 -14.41
N ILE A 208 8.80 5.36 -14.65
CA ILE A 208 9.84 6.15 -15.35
C ILE A 208 9.41 6.48 -16.78
N LEU A 209 8.87 5.51 -17.53
CA LEU A 209 8.38 5.75 -18.89
C LEU A 209 7.24 6.78 -18.96
N GLU A 210 6.47 6.94 -17.88
CA GLU A 210 5.39 7.93 -17.81
C GLU A 210 5.91 9.35 -17.56
N GLU A 211 7.11 9.50 -16.98
CA GLU A 211 7.83 10.79 -16.90
C GLU A 211 8.28 11.29 -18.29
N GLN A 212 8.13 10.47 -19.35
CA GLN A 212 8.76 10.68 -20.66
C GLN A 212 10.29 10.69 -20.64
N GLU A 213 10.90 10.38 -19.48
CA GLU A 213 12.30 10.00 -19.40
C GLU A 213 12.44 8.50 -19.74
N GLY A 214 13.28 8.18 -20.71
CA GLY A 214 13.61 6.77 -21.00
C GLY A 214 14.42 6.16 -19.84
N PRO A 215 14.26 4.86 -19.53
CA PRO A 215 15.12 4.19 -18.57
C PRO A 215 16.58 4.28 -19.01
N ARG A 216 17.46 4.70 -18.10
CA ARG A 216 18.90 4.89 -18.38
C ARG A 216 19.65 3.58 -18.62
N ASP A 217 19.19 2.52 -17.97
CA ASP A 217 19.80 1.19 -18.06
C ASP A 217 18.98 0.21 -18.90
N GLY A 218 19.67 -0.76 -19.49
CA GLY A 218 19.03 -1.92 -20.12
C GLY A 218 18.30 -2.83 -19.12
N ILE A 219 17.47 -3.73 -19.63
CA ILE A 219 16.57 -4.57 -18.81
C ILE A 219 17.32 -5.42 -17.78
N VAL A 220 18.43 -6.04 -18.19
CA VAL A 220 19.21 -6.93 -17.32
C VAL A 220 19.85 -6.15 -16.18
N VAL A 221 20.47 -5.01 -16.48
CA VAL A 221 21.12 -4.15 -15.48
C VAL A 221 20.08 -3.59 -14.50
N GLY A 222 18.93 -3.16 -15.01
CA GLY A 222 17.82 -2.69 -14.17
C GLY A 222 17.32 -3.75 -13.20
N LEU A 223 17.17 -5.01 -13.64
CA LEU A 223 16.79 -6.12 -12.77
C LEU A 223 17.85 -6.43 -11.70
N ILE A 224 19.13 -6.43 -12.08
CA ILE A 224 20.24 -6.66 -11.13
C ILE A 224 20.25 -5.59 -10.03
N LYS A 225 20.01 -4.32 -10.39
CA LYS A 225 19.92 -3.21 -9.43
C LYS A 225 18.79 -3.37 -8.42
N MET A 226 17.75 -4.14 -8.74
CA MET A 226 16.62 -4.39 -7.84
C MET A 226 16.88 -5.49 -6.81
N LEU A 227 17.83 -6.40 -7.06
CA LEU A 227 18.07 -7.56 -6.19
C LEU A 227 18.44 -7.15 -4.76
N ILE A 228 19.36 -6.18 -4.61
CA ILE A 228 19.85 -5.78 -3.29
C ILE A 228 18.75 -5.02 -2.50
N PRO A 229 18.12 -3.96 -3.06
CA PRO A 229 17.03 -3.28 -2.37
C PRO A 229 15.86 -4.21 -1.99
N MET A 230 15.48 -5.14 -2.89
CA MET A 230 14.40 -6.08 -2.62
C MET A 230 14.80 -7.16 -1.60
N GLY A 231 16.06 -7.60 -1.60
CA GLY A 231 16.59 -8.47 -0.56
C GLY A 231 16.55 -7.82 0.82
N VAL A 232 16.92 -6.53 0.92
CA VAL A 232 16.82 -5.78 2.17
C VAL A 232 15.37 -5.57 2.59
N LEU A 233 14.48 -5.24 1.64
CA LEU A 233 13.04 -5.14 1.91
C LEU A 233 12.50 -6.44 2.50
N GLN A 234 12.85 -7.57 1.91
CA GLN A 234 12.40 -8.87 2.37
C GLN A 234 12.97 -9.23 3.74
N LEU A 235 14.23 -8.91 4.01
CA LEU A 235 14.84 -9.09 5.34
C LEU A 235 14.11 -8.28 6.42
N LEU A 236 13.67 -7.06 6.08
CA LEU A 236 12.85 -6.24 6.98
C LEU A 236 11.47 -6.85 7.22
N LEU A 237 10.87 -7.54 6.24
CA LEU A 237 9.62 -8.26 6.42
C LEU A 237 9.77 -9.50 7.33
N PHE A 238 10.96 -10.07 7.44
CA PHE A 238 11.22 -11.27 8.25
C PHE A 238 11.36 -11.02 9.76
N THR A 239 11.76 -9.81 10.15
CA THR A 239 12.34 -9.56 11.48
C THR A 239 11.27 -9.27 12.53
N ASN A 240 10.54 -8.15 12.43
CA ASN A 240 9.50 -7.80 13.39
C ASN A 240 8.45 -6.85 12.76
N PHE A 241 7.27 -6.73 13.36
CA PHE A 241 6.33 -5.67 12.99
C PHE A 241 6.94 -4.27 13.09
N LEU A 242 7.88 -4.05 14.03
CA LEU A 242 8.59 -2.78 14.19
C LEU A 242 9.51 -2.45 13.01
N THR A 243 10.08 -3.44 12.33
CA THR A 243 10.93 -3.22 11.14
C THR A 243 10.11 -2.83 9.91
N LEU A 244 8.78 -2.97 9.95
CA LEU A 244 7.89 -2.41 8.91
C LEU A 244 8.00 -0.89 8.81
N ALA A 245 8.38 -0.21 9.91
CA ALA A 245 8.65 1.22 9.87
C ALA A 245 9.81 1.55 8.91
N LEU A 246 10.74 0.62 8.65
CA LEU A 246 11.88 0.84 7.77
C LEU A 246 11.59 0.53 6.29
N LEU A 247 10.41 -0.02 5.95
CA LEU A 247 10.03 -0.35 4.57
C LEU A 247 10.10 0.80 3.54
N PRO A 248 9.91 2.08 3.90
CA PRO A 248 10.05 3.15 2.91
C PRO A 248 11.46 3.24 2.32
N ALA A 249 12.49 2.91 3.12
CA ALA A 249 13.88 3.06 2.72
C ALA A 249 14.26 2.19 1.51
N PRO A 250 14.05 0.86 1.50
CA PRO A 250 14.38 0.04 0.34
C PRO A 250 13.54 0.36 -0.89
N VAL A 251 12.28 0.81 -0.72
CA VAL A 251 11.44 1.20 -1.87
C VAL A 251 11.97 2.45 -2.55
N ILE A 252 12.29 3.50 -1.79
CA ILE A 252 12.84 4.76 -2.33
C ILE A 252 14.25 4.52 -2.87
N TRP A 253 15.06 3.72 -2.19
CA TRP A 253 16.38 3.29 -2.66
C TRP A 253 16.32 2.59 -4.01
N ALA A 254 15.46 1.57 -4.14
CA ALA A 254 15.28 0.82 -5.37
C ALA A 254 14.87 1.73 -6.54
N TYR A 255 13.93 2.63 -6.29
CA TYR A 255 13.47 3.58 -7.30
C TYR A 255 14.58 4.55 -7.72
N ALA A 256 15.33 5.11 -6.75
CA ALA A 256 16.44 6.00 -7.02
C ALA A 256 17.53 5.33 -7.88
N SER A 257 17.84 4.05 -7.59
CA SER A 257 18.84 3.29 -8.34
C SER A 257 18.46 3.12 -9.82
N LEU A 258 17.17 2.88 -10.09
CA LEU A 258 16.69 2.66 -11.45
C LEU A 258 16.51 3.98 -12.22
N ARG A 259 15.96 5.03 -11.59
CA ARG A 259 15.72 6.32 -12.23
C ARG A 259 17.03 7.06 -12.52
N GLU A 260 17.92 7.15 -11.53
CA GLU A 260 19.16 7.92 -11.68
C GLU A 260 20.23 7.17 -12.49
N GLY A 261 20.06 5.85 -12.71
CA GLY A 261 21.04 5.01 -13.38
C GLY A 261 22.31 4.80 -12.55
N THR A 262 22.29 5.11 -11.26
CA THR A 262 23.44 4.99 -10.36
C THR A 262 23.56 3.58 -9.77
N ASN A 263 24.74 3.27 -9.22
CA ASN A 263 24.96 2.01 -8.52
C ASN A 263 24.09 1.93 -7.26
N PRO A 264 23.63 0.73 -6.85
CA PRO A 264 22.77 0.57 -5.67
C PRO A 264 23.36 1.20 -4.41
N VAL A 265 24.67 1.14 -4.19
CA VAL A 265 25.30 1.75 -3.00
C VAL A 265 25.14 3.28 -2.99
N THR A 266 25.37 3.94 -4.13
CA THR A 266 25.18 5.40 -4.27
C THR A 266 23.71 5.77 -4.13
N ALA A 267 22.82 4.96 -4.71
CA ALA A 267 21.37 5.14 -4.62
C ALA A 267 20.84 4.96 -3.19
N LEU A 268 21.50 4.17 -2.35
CA LEU A 268 21.13 4.01 -0.94
C LEU A 268 21.37 5.31 -0.18
N VAL A 269 22.56 5.89 -0.32
CA VAL A 269 22.90 7.19 0.28
C VAL A 269 21.93 8.26 -0.21
N ARG A 270 21.63 8.25 -1.52
CA ARG A 270 20.64 9.13 -2.12
C ARG A 270 19.26 8.98 -1.47
N GLY A 271 18.74 7.76 -1.37
CA GLY A 271 17.45 7.46 -0.75
C GLY A 271 17.37 7.92 0.71
N ILE A 272 18.38 7.61 1.53
CA ILE A 272 18.46 8.07 2.93
C ILE A 272 18.43 9.59 2.99
N SER A 273 19.20 10.24 2.11
CA SER A 273 19.31 11.70 2.08
C SER A 273 18.02 12.43 1.64
N LEU A 274 17.12 11.74 0.95
CA LEU A 274 15.80 12.24 0.54
C LEU A 274 14.78 12.02 1.67
N ILE A 275 14.82 10.86 2.33
CA ILE A 275 13.92 10.54 3.45
C ILE A 275 14.16 11.46 4.65
N SER A 276 15.43 11.76 4.95
CA SER A 276 15.80 12.58 6.13
C SER A 276 15.22 13.99 6.11
N GLN A 277 14.94 14.55 4.93
CA GLN A 277 14.37 15.88 4.76
C GLN A 277 12.86 15.94 5.06
N SER A 278 12.14 14.81 5.03
CA SER A 278 10.67 14.79 5.14
C SER A 278 10.13 13.49 5.73
N TYR A 279 10.65 13.07 6.88
CA TYR A 279 10.30 11.81 7.55
C TYR A 279 8.78 11.65 7.77
N SER A 280 8.09 12.70 8.22
CA SER A 280 6.66 12.65 8.54
C SER A 280 5.80 12.31 7.32
N LYS A 281 6.17 12.86 6.16
CA LYS A 281 5.49 12.61 4.88
C LYS A 281 5.75 11.21 4.37
N VAL A 282 6.99 10.72 4.48
CA VAL A 282 7.39 9.37 4.06
C VAL A 282 6.64 8.33 4.89
N TYR A 283 6.80 8.36 6.21
CA TYR A 283 6.18 7.36 7.08
C TYR A 283 4.66 7.48 7.10
N GLY A 284 4.12 8.70 7.04
CA GLY A 284 2.67 8.92 6.95
C GLY A 284 2.04 8.30 5.71
N LEU A 285 2.67 8.47 4.53
CA LEU A 285 2.18 7.86 3.29
C LEU A 285 2.29 6.33 3.34
N PHE A 286 3.44 5.79 3.75
CA PHE A 286 3.64 4.34 3.80
C PHE A 286 2.72 3.66 4.81
N LEU A 287 2.42 4.30 5.95
CA LEU A 287 1.42 3.79 6.88
C LEU A 287 0.04 3.69 6.22
N ILE A 288 -0.38 4.71 5.48
CA ILE A 288 -1.65 4.69 4.75
C ILE A 288 -1.67 3.56 3.71
N LEU A 289 -0.60 3.44 2.92
CA LEU A 289 -0.50 2.41 1.87
C LEU A 289 -0.46 0.99 2.46
N MET A 290 0.27 0.79 3.57
CA MET A 290 0.28 -0.49 4.26
C MET A 290 -1.07 -0.84 4.88
N LEU A 291 -1.76 0.13 5.50
CA LEU A 291 -3.08 -0.13 6.08
C LEU A 291 -4.11 -0.49 5.00
N VAL A 292 -4.13 0.27 3.90
CA VAL A 292 -5.03 -0.01 2.77
C VAL A 292 -4.65 -1.32 2.09
N GLY A 293 -3.36 -1.58 1.90
CA GLY A 293 -2.84 -2.81 1.32
C GLY A 293 -3.17 -4.04 2.18
N PHE A 294 -2.99 -3.95 3.50
CA PHE A 294 -3.33 -5.01 4.44
C PHE A 294 -4.83 -5.32 4.44
N LEU A 295 -5.69 -4.29 4.46
CA LEU A 295 -7.13 -4.50 4.38
C LEU A 295 -7.54 -5.11 3.03
N ALA A 296 -6.95 -4.65 1.92
CA ALA A 296 -7.18 -5.22 0.61
C ALA A 296 -6.75 -6.68 0.53
N PHE A 297 -5.57 -7.01 1.07
CA PHE A 297 -5.08 -8.38 1.18
C PHE A 297 -6.03 -9.24 2.00
N ALA A 298 -6.37 -8.84 3.22
CA ALA A 298 -7.22 -9.61 4.12
C ALA A 298 -8.62 -9.88 3.55
N LEU A 299 -9.20 -8.89 2.85
CA LEU A 299 -10.50 -9.03 2.19
C LEU A 299 -10.41 -9.93 0.95
N ALA A 300 -9.44 -9.69 0.08
CA ALA A 300 -9.31 -10.46 -1.15
C ALA A 300 -8.96 -11.92 -0.87
N ASP A 301 -8.03 -12.17 0.06
CA ASP A 301 -7.58 -13.51 0.40
C ASP A 301 -8.71 -14.34 1.03
N SER A 302 -9.31 -13.86 2.12
CA SER A 302 -10.33 -14.63 2.83
C SER A 302 -11.65 -14.78 2.07
N THR A 303 -12.06 -13.78 1.30
CA THR A 303 -13.38 -13.81 0.63
C THR A 303 -13.31 -14.35 -0.79
N LEU A 304 -12.28 -13.97 -1.56
CA LEU A 304 -12.21 -14.37 -2.97
C LEU A 304 -11.53 -15.74 -3.12
N ALA A 305 -10.45 -16.02 -2.38
CA ALA A 305 -9.69 -17.26 -2.59
C ALA A 305 -10.55 -18.50 -2.28
N TRP A 306 -11.25 -18.50 -1.15
CA TRP A 306 -12.16 -19.59 -0.75
C TRP A 306 -13.38 -19.69 -1.66
N PHE A 307 -13.99 -18.56 -2.05
CA PHE A 307 -15.09 -18.56 -3.01
C PHE A 307 -14.68 -19.19 -4.36
N TYR A 308 -13.50 -18.84 -4.88
CA TYR A 308 -13.01 -19.43 -6.13
C TYR A 308 -12.62 -20.89 -5.97
N LEU A 309 -12.11 -21.29 -4.81
CA LEU A 309 -11.84 -22.68 -4.49
C LEU A 309 -13.13 -23.51 -4.49
N ASP A 310 -14.20 -23.01 -3.87
CA ASP A 310 -15.51 -23.67 -3.86
C ASP A 310 -16.03 -23.86 -5.29
N LEU A 311 -15.98 -22.81 -6.12
CA LEU A 311 -16.35 -22.91 -7.53
C LEU A 311 -15.51 -23.93 -8.30
N ALA A 312 -14.19 -23.96 -8.07
CA ALA A 312 -13.30 -24.92 -8.69
C ALA A 312 -13.62 -26.35 -8.27
N SER A 313 -13.92 -26.57 -6.98
CA SER A 313 -14.30 -27.88 -6.44
C SER A 313 -15.60 -28.43 -7.03
N TRP A 314 -16.51 -27.55 -7.46
CA TRP A 314 -17.76 -27.95 -8.11
C TRP A 314 -17.55 -28.38 -9.56
N VAL A 315 -16.54 -27.86 -10.24
CA VAL A 315 -16.24 -28.16 -11.66
C VAL A 315 -15.28 -29.35 -11.78
N ILE A 316 -14.32 -29.45 -10.85
CA ILE A 316 -13.22 -30.40 -10.90
C ILE A 316 -13.55 -31.60 -10.01
N LEU A 317 -13.80 -32.76 -10.63
CA LEU A 317 -14.02 -34.02 -9.94
C LEU A 317 -12.66 -34.71 -9.68
N LEU A 318 -12.08 -34.50 -8.51
CA LEU A 318 -10.85 -35.15 -8.06
C LEU A 318 -11.11 -36.04 -6.84
N GLU A 319 -10.25 -37.04 -6.66
CA GLU A 319 -10.16 -37.78 -5.40
C GLU A 319 -9.78 -36.85 -4.24
N GLU A 320 -10.17 -37.21 -3.02
CA GLU A 320 -10.02 -36.34 -1.83
C GLU A 320 -8.56 -35.90 -1.60
N SER A 321 -7.59 -36.81 -1.78
CA SER A 321 -6.16 -36.52 -1.65
C SER A 321 -5.65 -35.55 -2.73
N ALA A 322 -6.11 -35.72 -3.97
CA ALA A 322 -5.75 -34.85 -5.09
C ALA A 322 -6.40 -33.46 -4.94
N MET A 323 -7.63 -33.39 -4.41
CA MET A 323 -8.32 -32.13 -4.14
C MET A 323 -7.59 -31.31 -3.06
N GLN A 324 -7.08 -31.95 -2.01
CA GLN A 324 -6.29 -31.28 -0.98
C GLN A 324 -5.00 -30.67 -1.54
N GLN A 325 -4.27 -31.41 -2.37
CA GLN A 325 -3.06 -30.90 -3.03
C GLN A 325 -3.37 -29.75 -3.98
N PHE A 326 -4.41 -29.90 -4.81
CA PHE A 326 -4.87 -28.85 -5.70
C PHE A 326 -5.24 -27.57 -4.94
N SER A 327 -5.99 -27.72 -3.84
CA SER A 327 -6.43 -26.59 -3.00
C SER A 327 -5.24 -25.83 -2.43
N ALA A 328 -4.22 -26.53 -1.93
CA ALA A 328 -3.02 -25.89 -1.39
C ALA A 328 -2.26 -25.09 -2.45
N VAL A 329 -2.07 -25.66 -3.66
CA VAL A 329 -1.41 -24.96 -4.77
C VAL A 329 -2.22 -23.75 -5.22
N PHE A 330 -3.54 -23.92 -5.36
CA PHE A 330 -4.45 -22.86 -5.78
C PHE A 330 -4.49 -21.70 -4.79
N LEU A 331 -4.67 -22.00 -3.50
CA LEU A 331 -4.68 -20.98 -2.44
C LEU A 331 -3.33 -20.28 -2.33
N ALA A 332 -2.20 -21.01 -2.43
CA ALA A 332 -0.87 -20.40 -2.45
C ALA A 332 -0.72 -19.42 -3.63
N PHE A 333 -1.16 -19.82 -4.82
CA PHE A 333 -1.12 -18.98 -6.01
C PHE A 333 -1.94 -17.69 -5.83
N ILE A 334 -3.19 -17.82 -5.40
CA ILE A 334 -4.09 -16.67 -5.20
C ILE A 334 -3.54 -15.74 -4.10
N THR A 335 -3.08 -16.29 -2.98
CA THR A 335 -2.52 -15.52 -1.86
C THR A 335 -1.33 -14.68 -2.34
N ILE A 336 -0.38 -15.30 -3.04
CA ILE A 336 0.84 -14.66 -3.53
C ILE A 336 0.52 -13.65 -4.64
N PHE A 337 -0.43 -13.96 -5.51
CA PHE A 337 -0.91 -13.04 -6.52
C PHE A 337 -1.47 -11.75 -5.89
N ILE A 338 -2.34 -11.87 -4.89
CA ILE A 338 -2.89 -10.72 -4.16
C ILE A 338 -1.78 -9.96 -3.43
N LEU A 339 -0.83 -10.67 -2.80
CA LEU A 339 0.32 -10.07 -2.14
C LEU A 339 1.15 -9.21 -3.11
N TYR A 340 1.41 -9.69 -4.33
CA TYR A 340 2.13 -8.90 -5.34
C TYR A 340 1.35 -7.70 -5.84
N LEU A 341 0.02 -7.76 -5.94
CA LEU A 341 -0.80 -6.59 -6.26
C LEU A 341 -0.72 -5.53 -5.16
N VAL A 342 -0.76 -5.94 -3.90
CA VAL A 342 -0.58 -5.03 -2.75
C VAL A 342 0.83 -4.45 -2.73
N PHE A 343 1.84 -5.27 -3.01
CA PHE A 343 3.21 -4.81 -3.13
C PHE A 343 3.38 -3.77 -4.25
N ALA A 344 2.70 -3.94 -5.39
CA ALA A 344 2.70 -2.96 -6.48
C ALA A 344 2.20 -1.59 -6.02
N ILE A 345 1.13 -1.54 -5.22
CA ILE A 345 0.57 -0.29 -4.67
C ILE A 345 1.62 0.43 -3.82
N ILE A 346 2.38 -0.30 -3.00
CA ILE A 346 3.44 0.26 -2.15
C ILE A 346 4.58 0.81 -3.01
N LEU A 347 5.00 0.06 -4.04
CA LEU A 347 6.04 0.49 -4.97
C LEU A 347 5.65 1.77 -5.72
N ILE A 348 4.46 1.81 -6.34
CA ILE A 348 3.97 3.00 -7.05
C ILE A 348 3.97 4.20 -6.10
N GLY A 349 3.49 4.02 -4.87
CA GLY A 349 3.48 5.07 -3.86
C GLY A 349 4.87 5.59 -3.52
N GLY A 350 5.86 4.71 -3.37
CA GLY A 350 7.25 5.09 -3.12
C GLY A 350 7.90 5.80 -4.32
N GLY A 351 7.62 5.36 -5.54
CA GLY A 351 8.12 5.99 -6.76
C GLY A 351 7.53 7.40 -6.97
N VAL A 352 6.21 7.56 -6.79
CA VAL A 352 5.57 8.88 -6.88
C VAL A 352 6.04 9.80 -5.74
N LEU A 353 6.21 9.26 -4.52
CA LEU A 353 6.75 10.01 -3.39
C LEU A 353 8.18 10.51 -3.65
N TYR A 354 9.02 9.71 -4.34
CA TYR A 354 10.39 10.11 -4.64
C TYR A 354 10.46 11.46 -5.35
N TYR A 355 9.58 11.74 -6.33
CA TYR A 355 9.53 13.03 -7.01
C TYR A 355 9.23 14.20 -6.08
N SER A 356 8.28 13.99 -5.17
CA SER A 356 7.98 14.98 -4.13
C SER A 356 9.17 15.22 -3.21
N LEU A 357 9.95 14.19 -2.86
CA LEU A 357 11.15 14.34 -2.03
C LEU A 357 12.29 15.03 -2.80
N LEU A 358 12.43 14.73 -4.08
CA LEU A 358 13.40 15.36 -4.97
C LEU A 358 13.09 16.87 -5.10
N GLU A 359 11.82 17.22 -5.32
CA GLU A 359 11.38 18.62 -5.42
C GLU A 359 11.58 19.39 -4.11
N ILE A 360 11.33 18.75 -2.96
CA ILE A 360 11.61 19.36 -1.64
C ILE A 360 13.10 19.65 -1.46
N LYS A 361 13.97 18.72 -1.89
CA LYS A 361 15.40 18.79 -1.60
C LYS A 361 16.18 19.67 -2.58
N GLU A 362 15.88 19.55 -3.86
CA GLU A 362 16.69 20.15 -4.95
C GLU A 362 15.93 21.17 -5.76
N ALA A 363 14.59 21.19 -5.65
CA ALA A 363 13.70 22.06 -6.40
C ALA A 363 14.03 22.16 -7.91
N PRO A 364 14.26 21.03 -8.62
CA PRO A 364 14.65 21.04 -10.03
C PRO A 364 13.60 21.76 -10.90
N ALA A 365 12.31 21.52 -10.65
CA ALA A 365 11.25 22.17 -11.44
C ALA A 365 11.19 23.68 -11.16
N LEU A 366 11.39 24.10 -9.91
CA LEU A 366 11.51 25.52 -9.57
C LEU A 366 12.71 26.17 -10.29
N MET A 367 13.86 25.51 -10.27
CA MET A 367 15.09 25.99 -10.92
C MET A 367 14.92 26.10 -12.44
N GLU A 368 14.24 25.13 -13.05
CA GLU A 368 13.88 25.18 -14.47
C GLU A 368 12.93 26.34 -14.79
N ARG A 369 11.89 26.55 -13.98
CA ARG A 369 10.97 27.69 -14.13
C ARG A 369 11.70 29.03 -14.01
N ILE A 370 12.67 29.15 -13.09
CA ILE A 370 13.48 30.36 -12.93
C ILE A 370 14.25 30.70 -14.22
N LYS A 371 14.76 29.71 -14.96
CA LYS A 371 15.45 29.95 -16.25
C LYS A 371 14.54 30.58 -17.31
N HIS A 372 13.23 30.41 -17.18
CA HIS A 372 12.23 30.96 -18.09
C HIS A 372 11.62 32.28 -17.57
N ILE A 373 11.98 32.74 -16.37
CA ILE A 373 11.56 34.06 -15.87
C ILE A 373 12.21 35.13 -16.77
N GLY A 374 11.39 35.95 -17.40
CA GLY A 374 11.83 36.97 -18.36
C GLY A 374 11.76 36.55 -19.84
N GLN A 375 11.55 35.27 -20.16
CA GLN A 375 11.21 34.84 -21.51
C GLN A 375 9.71 35.07 -21.76
N ARG A 376 9.35 36.25 -22.29
CA ARG A 376 7.96 36.55 -22.70
C ARG A 376 7.53 35.57 -23.80
N ARG A 377 6.52 34.74 -23.52
CA ARG A 377 5.87 33.93 -24.56
C ARG A 377 4.95 34.84 -25.37
N SER A 378 5.39 35.20 -26.58
CA SER A 378 4.51 35.77 -27.62
C SER A 378 3.85 34.62 -28.38
N ILE A 379 2.53 34.54 -28.30
CA ILE A 379 1.73 33.69 -29.20
C ILE A 379 0.92 34.64 -30.07
N LYS A 380 1.19 34.62 -31.38
CA LYS A 380 0.53 35.48 -32.38
C LYS A 380 0.62 36.99 -32.09
N GLY A 381 1.75 37.45 -31.55
CA GLY A 381 2.01 38.89 -31.39
C GLY A 381 1.27 39.57 -30.25
N LEU A 382 0.67 38.81 -29.33
CA LEU A 382 0.09 39.34 -28.09
C LEU A 382 0.84 38.77 -26.87
N GLU A 383 1.08 39.66 -25.90
CA GLU A 383 1.69 39.29 -24.61
C GLU A 383 0.65 38.55 -23.77
N GLN A 384 1.01 37.36 -23.26
CA GLN A 384 0.24 36.72 -22.20
C GLN A 384 0.62 37.36 -20.86
N GLU A 385 -0.37 37.92 -20.16
CA GLU A 385 -0.28 38.22 -18.73
C GLU A 385 -0.26 36.94 -17.88
#